data_AF-A0A2V6IQE5-F1
#
_entry.id   AF-A0A2V6IQE5-F1
#
_cell.length_a   1.000
_cell.length_b   1.000
_cell.length_c   1.000
_cell.angle_alpha   90.00
_cell.angle_beta   90.00
_cell.angle_gamma   90.00
#
_symmetry.space_group_name_H-M   'P 1'
#
loop_
_entity.id
_entity.type
_entity.pdbx_description
1 polymer ?
#
loop_
_entity_poly.entity_id
_entity_poly.type
_entity_poly.pdbx_seq_one_letter_code
_entity_poly.pdbx_strand_id
1 'polypeptide(L)'
;MSCRGRREERRQERRRAAKELRKRQAAEGLESPPTGTIGNGMSPWKTVEEEQQARQEAVEEQIQAYRSALPTLLKRLGKIRDPRNPKTIRHKSTVLLLYGILLFVFQMASRREANRQVTLPQFQENLRRLFPELKSVAHQDTLNRLLAGIEVNEIEEALV
;
A
#
# COMPACT_ATOMS: atom_id res chain seq x y z
N MET A 1 8.46 -7.81 -40.89
CA MET A 1 9.16 -8.09 -39.60
C MET A 1 8.17 -8.55 -38.54
N SER A 2 8.46 -9.67 -37.86
CA SER A 2 7.60 -10.24 -36.80
C SER A 2 7.48 -9.31 -35.58
N CYS A 3 6.34 -9.36 -34.88
CA CYS A 3 6.10 -8.60 -33.65
C CYS A 3 7.12 -8.89 -32.53
N ARG A 4 7.80 -10.04 -32.55
CA ARG A 4 8.91 -10.34 -31.63
C ARG A 4 10.17 -9.51 -31.94
N GLY A 5 10.56 -9.41 -33.22
CA GLY A 5 11.75 -8.65 -33.63
C GLY A 5 11.67 -7.16 -33.24
N ARG A 6 10.51 -6.53 -33.46
CA ARG A 6 10.27 -5.13 -33.06
C ARG A 6 10.35 -4.89 -31.55
N ARG A 7 10.04 -5.89 -30.71
CA ARG A 7 10.17 -5.80 -29.25
C ARG A 7 11.64 -5.91 -28.81
N GLU A 8 12.41 -6.77 -29.47
CA GLU A 8 13.84 -6.94 -29.20
C GLU A 8 14.64 -5.71 -29.59
N GLU A 9 14.35 -5.12 -30.75
CA GLU A 9 14.95 -3.86 -31.21
C GLU A 9 14.68 -2.71 -30.23
N ARG A 10 13.40 -2.48 -29.85
CA ARG A 10 13.05 -1.47 -28.84
C ARG A 10 13.74 -1.70 -27.50
N ARG A 11 13.97 -2.96 -27.10
CA ARG A 11 14.72 -3.30 -25.88
C ARG A 11 16.20 -2.94 -26.01
N GLN A 12 16.81 -3.20 -27.17
CA GLN A 12 18.19 -2.82 -27.44
C GLN A 12 18.37 -1.30 -27.49
N GLU A 13 17.47 -0.57 -28.14
CA GLU A 13 17.46 0.89 -28.18
C GLU A 13 17.35 1.49 -26.78
N ARG A 14 16.40 1.01 -25.96
CA ARG A 14 16.26 1.43 -24.55
C ARG A 14 17.52 1.18 -23.74
N ARG A 15 18.18 0.02 -23.93
CA ARG A 15 19.45 -0.29 -23.26
C ARG A 15 20.58 0.66 -23.68
N ARG A 16 20.68 0.98 -24.97
CA ARG A 16 21.68 1.93 -25.49
C ARG A 16 21.44 3.33 -24.93
N ALA A 17 20.19 3.82 -24.99
CA ALA A 17 19.81 5.11 -24.44
C ALA A 17 20.09 5.22 -22.93
N ALA A 18 19.75 4.18 -22.15
CA ALA A 18 20.04 4.14 -20.72
C ALA A 18 21.56 4.15 -20.42
N LYS A 19 22.38 3.49 -21.25
CA LYS A 19 23.84 3.49 -21.10
C LYS A 19 24.44 4.87 -21.38
N GLU A 20 23.97 5.56 -22.41
CA GLU A 20 24.42 6.92 -22.73
C GLU A 20 23.98 7.93 -21.65
N LEU A 21 22.76 7.81 -21.13
CA LEU A 21 22.29 8.64 -20.01
C LEU A 21 23.18 8.48 -18.78
N ARG A 22 23.54 7.25 -18.41
CA ARG A 22 24.43 6.98 -17.27
C ARG A 22 25.84 7.57 -17.45
N LYS A 23 26.39 7.54 -18.66
CA LYS A 23 27.69 8.17 -18.94
C LYS A 23 27.63 9.69 -18.72
N ARG A 24 26.55 10.34 -19.17
CA ARG A 24 26.33 11.78 -18.96
C ARG A 24 26.19 12.11 -17.47
N GLN A 25 25.34 11.35 -16.76
CA GLN A 25 25.17 11.51 -15.31
C GLN A 25 26.49 11.35 -14.55
N ALA A 26 27.31 10.35 -14.91
CA ALA A 26 28.62 10.17 -14.30
C ALA A 26 29.59 11.33 -14.60
N ALA A 27 29.58 11.87 -15.83
CA ALA A 27 30.37 13.04 -16.18
C ALA A 27 29.93 14.32 -15.43
N GLU A 28 28.65 14.41 -15.09
CA GLU A 28 28.06 15.48 -14.28
C GLU A 28 28.23 15.25 -12.76
N GLY A 29 28.89 14.18 -12.34
CA GLY A 29 29.13 13.85 -10.93
C GLY A 29 27.88 13.36 -10.18
N LEU A 30 26.81 12.99 -10.89
CA LEU A 30 25.60 12.44 -10.29
C LEU A 30 25.82 10.95 -9.98
N GLU A 31 25.75 10.60 -8.70
CA GLU A 31 25.79 9.20 -8.27
C GLU A 31 24.56 8.45 -8.77
N SER A 32 24.78 7.22 -9.25
CA SER A 32 23.68 6.35 -9.63
C SER A 32 22.91 5.94 -8.37
N PRO A 33 21.56 6.02 -8.36
CA PRO A 33 20.79 5.51 -7.24
C PRO A 33 21.13 4.03 -7.04
N PRO A 34 21.32 3.57 -5.79
CA PRO A 34 21.66 2.18 -5.51
C PRO A 34 20.60 1.29 -6.14
N THR A 35 21.05 0.34 -6.97
CA THR A 35 20.13 -0.63 -7.54
C THR A 35 19.77 -1.59 -6.42
N GLY A 36 18.53 -1.53 -5.93
CA GLY A 36 17.98 -2.42 -4.90
C GLY A 36 17.95 -3.86 -5.41
N THR A 37 19.10 -4.49 -5.47
CA THR A 37 19.24 -5.89 -5.84
C THR A 37 19.00 -6.67 -4.56
N ILE A 38 17.94 -7.48 -4.55
CA ILE A 38 17.72 -8.43 -3.44
C ILE A 38 18.94 -9.34 -3.42
N GLY A 39 19.71 -9.29 -2.34
CA GLY A 39 20.88 -10.14 -2.17
C GLY A 39 20.45 -11.60 -2.15
N ASN A 40 21.18 -12.47 -2.85
CA ASN A 40 20.97 -13.92 -2.81
C ASN A 40 21.61 -14.54 -1.54
N GLY A 41 21.37 -13.92 -0.39
CA GLY A 41 21.86 -14.39 0.91
C GLY A 41 20.91 -15.40 1.52
N MET A 42 21.43 -16.32 2.34
CA MET A 42 20.60 -17.15 3.23
C MET A 42 20.07 -16.31 4.39
N SER A 43 19.02 -16.80 5.07
CA SER A 43 18.50 -16.17 6.28
C SER A 43 19.61 -15.94 7.30
N PRO A 44 19.69 -14.76 7.95
CA PRO A 44 20.64 -14.51 9.02
C PRO A 44 20.26 -15.21 10.34
N TRP A 45 18.99 -15.63 10.51
CA TRP A 45 18.48 -16.25 11.73
C TRP A 45 18.79 -17.73 11.79
N LYS A 46 19.23 -18.21 12.95
CA LYS A 46 19.65 -19.60 13.16
C LYS A 46 18.56 -20.46 13.79
N THR A 47 17.65 -19.86 14.54
CA THR A 47 16.55 -20.56 15.22
C THR A 47 15.20 -19.98 14.86
N VAL A 48 14.14 -20.76 15.12
CA VAL A 48 12.75 -20.33 14.91
C VAL A 48 12.40 -19.20 15.87
N GLU A 49 12.91 -19.24 17.11
CA GLU A 49 12.69 -18.21 18.12
C GLU A 49 13.33 -16.88 17.72
N GLU A 50 14.57 -16.90 17.21
CA GLU A 50 15.24 -15.70 16.69
C GLU A 50 14.45 -15.08 15.54
N GLU A 51 13.97 -15.91 14.61
CA GLU A 51 13.14 -15.45 13.49
C GLU A 51 11.81 -14.85 13.98
N GLN A 52 11.13 -15.51 14.92
CA GLN A 52 9.87 -15.01 15.48
C GLN A 52 10.05 -13.67 16.18
N GLN A 53 11.11 -13.53 16.99
CA GLN A 53 11.42 -12.30 17.69
C GLN A 53 11.72 -11.16 16.70
N ALA A 54 12.57 -11.41 15.70
CA ALA A 54 12.90 -10.41 14.69
C ALA A 54 11.66 -9.99 13.86
N ARG A 55 10.77 -10.94 13.53
CA ARG A 55 9.50 -10.63 12.85
C ARG A 55 8.58 -9.79 13.74
N GLN A 56 8.52 -10.11 15.03
CA GLN A 56 7.71 -9.37 16.00
C GLN A 56 8.21 -7.94 16.16
N GLU A 57 9.52 -7.74 16.34
CA GLU A 57 10.15 -6.42 16.44
C GLU A 57 9.90 -5.58 15.18
N ALA A 58 10.09 -6.17 14.00
CA ALA A 58 9.83 -5.47 12.73
C ALA A 58 8.36 -5.05 12.60
N VAL A 59 7.42 -5.88 13.05
CA VAL A 59 5.99 -5.56 13.07
C VAL A 59 5.70 -4.45 14.08
N GLU A 60 6.30 -4.49 15.27
CA GLU A 60 6.15 -3.47 16.31
C GLU A 60 6.64 -2.09 15.86
N GLU A 61 7.82 -2.02 15.25
CA GLU A 61 8.34 -0.79 14.65
C GLU A 61 7.40 -0.23 13.58
N GLN A 62 6.90 -1.11 12.70
CA GLN A 62 5.96 -0.74 11.66
C GLN A 62 4.64 -0.21 12.23
N ILE A 63 4.14 -0.82 13.32
CA ILE A 63 2.95 -0.37 14.04
C ILE A 63 3.19 1.00 14.66
N GLN A 64 4.38 1.23 15.24
CA GLN A 64 4.71 2.51 15.84
C GLN A 64 4.72 3.64 14.80
N ALA A 65 5.24 3.36 13.60
CA ALA A 65 5.16 4.28 12.47
C ALA A 65 3.69 4.54 12.04
N TYR A 66 2.85 3.50 12.01
CA TYR A 66 1.43 3.67 11.73
C TYR A 66 0.72 4.49 12.79
N ARG A 67 1.00 4.28 14.08
CA ARG A 67 0.38 5.03 15.18
C ARG A 67 0.74 6.52 15.18
N SER A 68 1.92 6.89 14.69
CA SER A 68 2.31 8.31 14.57
C SER A 68 1.70 8.97 13.34
N ALA A 69 1.66 8.28 12.19
CA ALA A 69 1.21 8.86 10.92
C ALA A 69 -0.32 8.82 10.72
N LEU A 70 -0.96 7.71 11.07
CA LEU A 70 -2.37 7.47 10.76
C LEU A 70 -3.34 8.47 11.39
N PRO A 71 -3.21 8.87 12.68
CA PRO A 71 -4.17 9.82 13.26
C PRO A 71 -4.22 11.15 12.49
N THR A 72 -3.05 11.66 12.08
CA THR A 72 -2.95 12.88 11.29
C THR A 72 -3.57 12.70 9.90
N LEU A 73 -3.28 11.57 9.24
CA LEU A 73 -3.86 11.23 7.94
C LEU A 73 -5.39 11.09 8.02
N LEU A 74 -5.92 10.37 9.01
CA LEU A 74 -7.35 10.16 9.18
C LEU A 74 -8.08 11.45 9.53
N LYS A 75 -7.45 12.35 10.28
CA LYS A 75 -7.99 13.69 10.54
C LYS A 75 -8.09 14.51 9.24
N ARG A 76 -7.08 14.43 8.37
CA ARG A 76 -7.08 15.08 7.05
C ARG A 76 -8.17 14.51 6.14
N LEU A 77 -8.20 13.19 5.99
CA LEU A 77 -9.21 12.48 5.19
C LEU A 77 -10.64 12.66 5.75
N GLY A 78 -10.79 12.91 7.05
CA GLY A 78 -12.07 13.22 7.67
C GLY A 78 -12.69 14.56 7.24
N LYS A 79 -11.93 15.44 6.57
CA LYS A 79 -12.46 16.67 5.95
C LYS A 79 -13.34 16.37 4.73
N ILE A 80 -13.12 15.22 4.07
CA ILE A 80 -13.85 14.84 2.86
C ILE A 80 -15.30 14.55 3.24
N ARG A 81 -16.23 15.19 2.53
CA ARG A 81 -17.67 14.98 2.74
C ARG A 81 -18.02 13.55 2.37
N ASP A 82 -18.84 12.89 3.20
CA ASP A 82 -19.34 11.56 2.87
C ASP A 82 -20.47 11.65 1.83
N PRO A 83 -20.28 11.13 0.60
CA PRO A 83 -21.30 11.20 -0.47
C PRO A 83 -22.45 10.20 -0.26
N ARG A 84 -22.35 9.29 0.70
CA ARG A 84 -23.34 8.23 0.92
C ARG A 84 -24.59 8.78 1.63
N ASN A 85 -25.71 8.06 1.48
CA ASN A 85 -26.96 8.42 2.15
C ASN A 85 -26.80 8.35 3.69
N PRO A 86 -27.01 9.45 4.44
CA PRO A 86 -26.87 9.49 5.89
C PRO A 86 -27.70 8.44 6.64
N LYS A 87 -28.86 8.05 6.10
CA LYS A 87 -29.78 7.09 6.74
C LYS A 87 -29.25 5.65 6.74
N THR A 88 -28.25 5.33 5.92
CA THR A 88 -27.74 3.96 5.75
C THR A 88 -26.29 3.80 6.21
N ILE A 89 -25.70 4.84 6.82
CA ILE A 89 -24.31 4.83 7.29
C ILE A 89 -24.19 3.94 8.53
N ARG A 90 -23.48 2.82 8.38
CA ARG A 90 -23.09 1.92 9.49
C ARG A 90 -21.65 2.14 9.97
N HIS A 91 -20.78 2.62 9.08
CA HIS A 91 -19.35 2.82 9.34
C HIS A 91 -18.96 4.25 8.94
N LYS A 92 -18.14 4.90 9.78
CA LYS A 92 -17.57 6.22 9.49
C LYS A 92 -16.76 6.18 8.18
N SER A 93 -16.78 7.26 7.40
CA SER A 93 -16.02 7.37 6.15
C SER A 93 -14.52 7.17 6.38
N THR A 94 -13.95 7.77 7.43
CA THR A 94 -12.52 7.62 7.79
C THR A 94 -12.12 6.17 8.03
N VAL A 95 -12.98 5.38 8.67
CA VAL A 95 -12.77 3.94 8.91
C VAL A 95 -12.76 3.17 7.59
N LEU A 96 -13.59 3.56 6.63
CA LEU A 96 -13.61 2.95 5.30
C LEU A 96 -12.39 3.35 4.48
N LEU A 97 -11.93 4.60 4.57
CA LEU A 97 -10.71 5.03 3.89
C LEU A 97 -9.48 4.32 4.45
N LEU A 98 -9.38 4.17 5.78
CA LEU A 98 -8.36 3.32 6.40
C LEU A 98 -8.41 1.90 5.85
N TYR A 99 -9.61 1.34 5.75
CA TYR A 99 -9.80 0.01 5.17
C TYR A 99 -9.31 -0.04 3.71
N GLY A 100 -9.63 0.94 2.88
CA GLY A 100 -9.15 1.04 1.50
C GLY A 100 -7.62 1.11 1.40
N ILE A 101 -6.96 1.86 2.28
CA ILE A 101 -5.49 1.93 2.36
C ILE A 101 -4.91 0.54 2.68
N LEU A 102 -5.51 -0.17 3.65
CA LEU A 102 -5.04 -1.52 4.02
C LEU A 102 -5.17 -2.49 2.84
N LEU A 103 -6.25 -2.46 2.08
CA LEU A 103 -6.41 -3.30 0.88
C LEU A 103 -5.33 -3.05 -0.17
N PHE A 104 -4.98 -1.78 -0.35
CA PHE A 104 -3.90 -1.37 -1.24
C PHE A 104 -2.55 -1.89 -0.76
N VAL A 105 -2.23 -1.72 0.55
CA VAL A 105 -0.99 -2.21 1.16
C VAL A 105 -0.87 -3.73 1.07
N PHE A 106 -1.97 -4.45 1.31
CA PHE A 106 -2.01 -5.92 1.18
C PHE A 106 -2.14 -6.42 -0.26
N GLN A 107 -2.13 -5.53 -1.26
CA GLN A 107 -2.18 -5.86 -2.68
C GLN A 107 -3.35 -6.77 -3.06
N MET A 108 -4.51 -6.61 -2.42
CA MET A 108 -5.68 -7.44 -2.72
C MET A 108 -6.24 -7.07 -4.09
N ALA A 109 -6.22 -8.02 -5.03
CA ALA A 109 -6.45 -7.74 -6.45
C ALA A 109 -7.94 -7.60 -6.81
N SER A 110 -8.86 -8.03 -5.94
CA SER A 110 -10.29 -7.92 -6.18
C SER A 110 -11.12 -7.71 -4.92
N ARG A 111 -12.32 -7.13 -5.09
CA ARG A 111 -13.32 -7.01 -4.00
C ARG A 111 -13.70 -8.37 -3.39
N ARG A 112 -13.75 -9.42 -4.20
CA ARG A 112 -14.11 -10.77 -3.72
C ARG A 112 -12.99 -11.36 -2.86
N GLU A 113 -11.76 -11.25 -3.33
CA GLU A 113 -10.57 -11.66 -2.58
C GLU A 113 -10.48 -10.87 -1.27
N ALA A 114 -10.67 -9.56 -1.33
CA ALA A 114 -10.62 -8.71 -0.16
C ALA A 114 -11.67 -9.08 0.89
N ASN A 115 -12.92 -9.32 0.48
CA ASN A 115 -13.93 -9.85 1.39
C ASN A 115 -13.50 -11.19 2.01
N ARG A 116 -13.01 -12.13 1.20
CA ARG A 116 -12.59 -13.45 1.69
C ARG A 116 -11.43 -13.36 2.69
N GLN A 117 -10.39 -12.61 2.37
CA GLN A 117 -9.18 -12.50 3.18
C GLN A 117 -9.43 -11.71 4.48
N VAL A 118 -10.10 -10.56 4.38
CA VAL A 118 -10.29 -9.68 5.54
C VAL A 118 -11.30 -10.26 6.53
N THR A 119 -12.21 -11.12 6.07
CA THR A 119 -13.16 -11.82 6.96
C THR A 119 -12.58 -13.04 7.68
N LEU A 120 -11.34 -13.43 7.39
CA LEU A 120 -10.69 -14.53 8.10
C LEU A 120 -10.60 -14.21 9.59
N PRO A 121 -11.00 -15.12 10.50
CA PRO A 121 -11.05 -14.83 11.94
C PRO A 121 -9.71 -14.34 12.51
N GLN A 122 -8.61 -14.99 12.14
CA GLN A 122 -7.27 -14.60 12.58
C GLN A 122 -6.87 -13.22 12.07
N PHE A 123 -7.23 -12.91 10.82
CA PHE A 123 -6.92 -11.61 10.23
C PHE A 123 -7.72 -10.50 10.90
N GLN A 124 -9.01 -10.72 11.19
CA GLN A 124 -9.85 -9.78 11.92
C GLN A 124 -9.36 -9.54 13.33
N GLU A 125 -8.96 -10.61 14.04
CA GLU A 125 -8.41 -10.51 15.38
C GLU A 125 -7.13 -9.67 15.39
N ASN A 126 -6.21 -9.95 14.46
CA ASN A 126 -4.99 -9.17 14.30
C ASN A 126 -5.30 -7.70 13.97
N LEU A 127 -6.20 -7.43 13.01
CA LEU A 127 -6.60 -6.07 12.66
C LEU A 127 -7.17 -5.30 13.85
N ARG A 128 -7.99 -5.93 14.69
CA ARG A 128 -8.53 -5.30 15.90
C ARG A 128 -7.46 -4.97 16.93
N ARG A 129 -6.44 -5.82 17.07
CA ARG A 129 -5.29 -5.56 17.96
C ARG A 129 -4.44 -4.38 17.45
N LEU A 130 -4.24 -4.30 16.14
CA LEU A 130 -3.47 -3.22 15.52
C LEU A 130 -4.24 -1.89 15.50
N PHE A 131 -5.53 -1.96 15.16
CA PHE A 131 -6.41 -0.82 14.94
C PHE A 131 -7.73 -1.01 15.69
N PRO A 132 -7.76 -0.77 17.01
CA PRO A 132 -8.95 -0.99 17.85
C PRO A 132 -10.15 -0.12 17.43
N GLU A 133 -9.92 0.95 16.66
CA GLU A 133 -10.97 1.78 16.06
C GLU A 133 -11.82 1.01 15.02
N LEU A 134 -11.26 -0.05 14.42
CA LEU A 134 -11.94 -0.94 13.48
C LEU A 134 -12.79 -1.99 14.23
N LYS A 135 -13.89 -1.54 14.85
CA LYS A 135 -14.82 -2.44 15.58
C LYS A 135 -15.37 -3.58 14.71
N SER A 136 -15.65 -3.28 13.44
CA SER A 136 -16.14 -4.23 12.46
C SER A 136 -15.64 -3.88 11.06
N VAL A 137 -15.39 -4.93 10.27
CA VAL A 137 -14.98 -4.81 8.87
C VAL A 137 -16.21 -4.53 8.02
N ALA A 138 -16.15 -3.48 7.21
CA ALA A 138 -17.22 -3.19 6.26
C ALA A 138 -17.12 -4.10 5.03
N HIS A 139 -18.29 -4.44 4.45
CA HIS A 139 -18.32 -5.12 3.16
C HIS A 139 -17.66 -4.24 2.08
N GLN A 140 -16.92 -4.87 1.15
CA GLN A 140 -16.20 -4.19 0.08
C GLN A 140 -17.07 -3.25 -0.78
N ASP A 141 -18.33 -3.61 -1.01
CA ASP A 141 -19.23 -2.73 -1.75
C ASP A 141 -19.56 -1.42 -1.01
N THR A 142 -19.45 -1.41 0.32
CA THR A 142 -19.61 -0.17 1.11
C THR A 142 -18.45 0.78 0.86
N LEU A 143 -17.23 0.25 0.77
CA LEU A 143 -16.05 1.01 0.39
C LEU A 143 -16.15 1.51 -1.05
N ASN A 144 -16.56 0.64 -1.98
CA ASN A 144 -16.72 1.03 -3.38
C ASN A 144 -17.72 2.17 -3.57
N ARG A 145 -18.85 2.14 -2.86
CA ARG A 145 -19.84 3.24 -2.90
C ARG A 145 -19.30 4.56 -2.36
N LEU A 146 -18.43 4.50 -1.33
CA LEU A 146 -17.78 5.69 -0.80
C LEU A 146 -16.81 6.25 -1.84
N LEU A 147 -15.87 5.44 -2.33
CA LEU A 147 -14.83 5.85 -3.26
C LEU A 147 -15.40 6.32 -4.60
N ALA A 148 -16.48 5.70 -5.09
CA ALA A 148 -17.12 6.08 -6.34
C ALA A 148 -17.80 7.47 -6.30
N GLY A 149 -18.02 8.03 -5.10
CA GLY A 149 -18.63 9.35 -4.92
C GLY A 149 -17.65 10.41 -4.40
N ILE A 150 -16.37 10.06 -4.22
CA ILE A 150 -15.32 11.01 -3.83
C ILE A 150 -14.59 11.41 -5.11
N GLU A 151 -14.53 12.70 -5.40
CA GLU A 151 -13.73 13.21 -6.50
C GLU A 151 -12.24 13.18 -6.13
N VAL A 152 -11.36 12.88 -7.11
CA VAL A 152 -9.91 12.75 -6.85
C VAL A 152 -9.33 14.04 -6.26
N ASN A 153 -9.83 15.19 -6.71
CA ASN A 153 -9.40 16.50 -6.23
C ASN A 153 -9.72 16.71 -4.75
N GLU A 154 -10.82 16.15 -4.23
CA GLU A 154 -11.17 16.24 -2.80
C GLU A 154 -10.15 15.50 -1.93
N ILE A 155 -9.54 14.43 -2.45
CA ILE A 155 -8.48 13.70 -1.74
C ILE A 155 -7.21 14.54 -1.68
N GLU A 156 -6.83 15.19 -2.78
CA GLU A 156 -5.66 16.07 -2.84
C GLU A 156 -5.84 17.27 -1.89
N GLU A 157 -6.97 17.97 -1.97
CA GLU A 157 -7.29 19.10 -1.10
C GLU A 157 -7.31 18.74 0.39
N ALA A 158 -7.76 17.53 0.73
CA ALA A 158 -7.77 17.07 2.11
C ALA A 158 -6.36 16.90 2.70
N LEU A 159 -5.38 16.57 1.85
CA LEU A 159 -4.00 16.27 2.22
C LEU A 159 -3.11 17.51 2.37
N VAL A 160 -3.50 18.63 1.78
CA VAL A 160 -2.93 19.98 1.97
C VAL A 160 -3.32 20.57 3.33
#